data_AF-A0AAU1YIK2-F1
#
_entry.id   AF-A0AAU1YIK2-F1
#
_cell.length_a   1.000
_cell.length_b   1.000
_cell.length_c   1.000
_cell.angle_alpha   90.00
_cell.angle_beta   90.00
_cell.angle_gamma   90.00
#
_symmetry.space_group_name_H-M   'P 1'
#
loop_
_entity.id
_entity.type
_entity.pdbx_description
1 polymer ?
#
loop_
_entity_poly.entity_id
_entity_poly.type
_entity_poly.pdbx_seq_one_letter_code
_entity_poly.pdbx_strand_id
1 'polypeptide(L)'
;MPSWRTTLTTAGISGARLRGDYTHAARRVLRREPAPYLALRLLAAPPLVPWLAAGLAFMNRVDDVAETGTPDQRAAGLAELGARVRRALETGDGADPLLRAYAHAVDSRGLPAEWIFRFLDGAAAAEAVFDGFASEEEFQAYLDAYAWPGVLVFTGLQYEGGPDAEQAAGWRRFVDAAQRVDFLADLAGDLSQGRLCIPRARLAEHSVTRADLERARDTPAVRELLAAECGRARSALAAAEDVVDLADPGLRAVASTMTELMGHQLTAVERAGAGALRKDVGYGFAAPLRTLARARSRRPRTAVRQ
;
A
#
# COMPACT_ATOMS: atom_id res chain seq x y z
N MET A 1 -1.17 24.81 -1.74
CA MET A 1 -1.72 23.66 -1.01
C MET A 1 -2.39 24.20 0.24
N PRO A 2 -3.66 23.89 0.53
CA PRO A 2 -4.34 24.40 1.73
C PRO A 2 -3.58 24.03 3.01
N SER A 3 -3.66 24.85 4.06
CA SER A 3 -3.09 24.49 5.37
C SER A 3 -3.73 23.20 5.91
N TRP A 4 -3.06 22.49 6.82
CA TRP A 4 -3.66 21.30 7.45
C TRP A 4 -4.96 21.62 8.19
N ARG A 5 -5.00 22.74 8.93
CA ARG A 5 -6.22 23.22 9.60
C ARG A 5 -7.36 23.46 8.60
N THR A 6 -7.08 24.12 7.48
CA THR A 6 -8.07 24.33 6.41
C THR A 6 -8.55 22.99 5.84
N THR A 7 -7.63 22.06 5.61
CA THR A 7 -7.92 20.72 5.08
C THR A 7 -8.89 19.96 6.01
N LEU A 8 -8.64 19.99 7.33
CA LEU A 8 -9.54 19.41 8.32
C LEU A 8 -10.92 20.08 8.32
N THR A 9 -10.98 21.42 8.28
CA THR A 9 -12.27 22.14 8.18
C THR A 9 -13.06 21.72 6.94
N THR A 10 -12.40 21.64 5.76
CA THR A 10 -13.08 21.25 4.51
C THR A 10 -13.55 19.80 4.50
N ALA A 11 -12.96 18.95 5.34
CA ALA A 11 -13.41 17.58 5.56
C ALA A 11 -14.51 17.46 6.63
N GLY A 12 -15.02 18.58 7.18
CA GLY A 12 -16.01 18.57 8.25
C GLY A 12 -15.44 18.28 9.65
N ILE A 13 -14.11 18.16 9.80
CA ILE A 13 -13.46 17.84 11.06
C ILE A 13 -13.23 19.13 11.86
N SER A 14 -14.08 19.41 12.85
CA SER A 14 -14.15 20.69 13.56
C SER A 14 -13.71 20.65 15.03
N GLY A 15 -13.98 19.54 15.75
CA GLY A 15 -13.70 19.41 17.19
C GLY A 15 -12.21 19.42 17.55
N ALA A 16 -11.85 20.10 18.65
CA ALA A 16 -10.44 20.30 19.04
C ALA A 16 -9.68 18.98 19.29
N ARG A 17 -10.26 18.05 20.06
CA ARG A 17 -9.68 16.72 20.32
C ARG A 17 -9.48 15.95 19.02
N LEU A 18 -10.54 15.85 18.22
CA LEU A 18 -10.54 15.13 16.94
C LEU A 18 -9.50 15.68 15.96
N ARG A 19 -9.36 17.01 15.86
CA ARG A 19 -8.29 17.64 15.07
C ARG A 19 -6.91 17.26 15.57
N GLY A 20 -6.73 17.17 16.88
CA GLY A 20 -5.50 16.67 17.50
C GLY A 20 -5.19 15.24 17.07
N ASP A 21 -6.20 14.38 17.07
CA ASP A 21 -6.11 12.96 16.71
C ASP A 21 -5.72 12.77 15.23
N TYR A 22 -6.41 13.43 14.30
CA TYR A 22 -6.02 13.41 12.88
C TYR A 22 -4.63 14.01 12.63
N THR A 23 -4.25 15.05 13.38
CA THR A 23 -2.90 15.63 13.27
C THR A 23 -1.84 14.65 13.77
N HIS A 24 -2.14 13.88 14.82
CA HIS A 24 -1.25 12.82 15.30
C HIS A 24 -1.05 11.75 14.22
N ALA A 25 -2.13 11.24 13.64
CA ALA A 25 -2.08 10.25 12.55
C ALA A 25 -1.28 10.78 11.34
N ALA A 26 -1.61 11.97 10.84
CA ALA A 26 -0.91 12.57 9.71
C ALA A 26 0.60 12.78 9.96
N ARG A 27 0.99 13.16 11.18
CA ARG A 27 2.41 13.29 11.56
C ARG A 27 3.12 11.94 11.62
N ARG A 28 2.42 10.86 12.00
CA ARG A 28 2.99 9.50 11.95
C ARG A 28 3.33 9.13 10.51
N VAL A 29 2.39 9.29 9.59
CA VAL A 29 2.63 8.99 8.16
C VAL A 29 3.78 9.83 7.63
N LEU A 30 3.77 11.14 7.86
CA LEU A 30 4.85 12.02 7.40
C LEU A 30 6.25 11.60 7.90
N ARG A 31 6.34 11.07 9.12
CA ARG A 31 7.63 10.61 9.70
C ARG A 31 8.08 9.27 9.15
N ARG A 32 7.18 8.32 8.96
CA ARG A 32 7.52 6.99 8.45
C ARG A 32 7.73 7.02 6.93
N GLU A 33 6.79 7.64 6.22
CA GLU A 33 6.69 7.58 4.76
C GLU A 33 6.32 8.97 4.19
N PRO A 34 7.28 9.89 4.10
CA PRO A 34 7.02 11.25 3.68
C PRO A 34 6.48 11.33 2.24
N ALA A 35 6.92 10.44 1.34
CA ALA A 35 6.53 10.49 -0.07
C ALA A 35 5.03 10.21 -0.29
N PRO A 36 4.43 9.09 0.20
CA PRO A 36 2.98 8.88 0.15
C PRO A 36 2.16 10.02 0.78
N TYR A 37 2.57 10.52 1.94
CA TYR A 37 1.88 11.63 2.59
C TYR A 37 1.90 12.90 1.73
N LEU A 38 3.06 13.25 1.16
CA LEU A 38 3.18 14.42 0.29
C LEU A 38 2.38 14.25 -1.01
N ALA A 39 2.37 13.05 -1.60
CA ALA A 39 1.54 12.76 -2.78
C ALA A 39 0.06 13.00 -2.49
N LEU A 40 -0.46 12.47 -1.37
CA LEU A 40 -1.83 12.73 -0.93
C LEU A 40 -2.10 14.23 -0.74
N ARG A 41 -1.20 14.93 -0.04
CA ARG A 41 -1.34 16.37 0.25
C ARG A 41 -1.31 17.24 -1.01
N LEU A 42 -0.56 16.86 -2.04
CA LEU A 42 -0.39 17.63 -3.26
C LEU A 42 -1.46 17.34 -4.30
N LEU A 43 -1.90 16.08 -4.42
CA LEU A 43 -2.68 15.60 -5.55
C LEU A 43 -4.15 15.32 -5.18
N ALA A 44 -4.44 14.80 -3.99
CA ALA A 44 -5.81 14.47 -3.62
C ALA A 44 -6.68 15.74 -3.42
N ALA A 45 -8.00 15.57 -3.51
CA ALA A 45 -8.98 16.55 -3.05
C ALA A 45 -8.75 16.82 -1.55
N PRO A 46 -8.60 18.09 -1.12
CA PRO A 46 -8.32 18.40 0.28
C PRO A 46 -9.27 17.73 1.30
N PRO A 47 -10.59 17.62 1.04
CA PRO A 47 -11.50 16.93 1.96
C PRO A 47 -11.20 15.44 2.17
N LEU A 48 -10.57 14.75 1.22
CA LEU A 48 -10.26 13.32 1.34
C LEU A 48 -9.00 13.04 2.16
N VAL A 49 -8.06 13.98 2.17
CA VAL A 49 -6.73 13.80 2.76
C VAL A 49 -6.78 13.36 4.22
N PRO A 50 -7.63 13.92 5.11
CA PRO A 50 -7.63 13.49 6.51
C PRO A 50 -8.03 12.02 6.71
N TRP A 51 -9.04 11.55 5.97
CA TRP A 51 -9.50 10.17 6.01
C TRP A 51 -8.40 9.22 5.55
N LEU A 52 -7.84 9.52 4.37
CA LEU A 52 -6.75 8.77 3.75
C LEU A 52 -5.49 8.76 4.63
N ALA A 53 -5.11 9.89 5.24
CA ALA A 53 -3.97 9.93 6.14
C ALA A 53 -4.20 9.11 7.43
N ALA A 54 -5.44 9.03 7.94
CA ALA A 54 -5.77 8.19 9.08
C ALA A 54 -5.71 6.69 8.72
N GLY A 55 -6.25 6.30 7.55
CA GLY A 55 -6.17 4.93 7.05
C GLY A 55 -4.74 4.48 6.79
N LEU A 56 -3.92 5.32 6.16
CA LEU A 56 -2.51 5.04 5.94
C LEU A 56 -1.73 4.97 7.28
N ALA A 57 -2.05 5.82 8.25
CA ALA A 57 -1.44 5.72 9.58
C ALA A 57 -1.79 4.40 10.28
N PHE A 58 -3.02 3.91 10.11
CA PHE A 58 -3.49 2.64 10.63
C PHE A 58 -2.79 1.45 9.96
N MET A 59 -2.72 1.44 8.62
CA MET A 59 -1.97 0.43 7.86
C MET A 59 -0.53 0.33 8.36
N ASN A 60 0.19 1.46 8.38
CA ASN A 60 1.56 1.52 8.88
C ASN A 60 1.66 0.99 10.33
N ARG A 61 0.67 1.27 11.19
CA ARG A 61 0.67 0.77 12.57
C ARG A 61 0.55 -0.76 12.63
N VAL A 62 -0.23 -1.38 11.75
CA VAL A 62 -0.34 -2.85 11.66
C VAL A 62 0.98 -3.43 11.15
N ASP A 63 1.54 -2.88 10.07
CA ASP A 63 2.80 -3.34 9.48
C ASP A 63 3.96 -3.29 10.50
N ASP A 64 4.08 -2.19 11.26
CA ASP A 64 5.10 -2.08 12.33
C ASP A 64 5.03 -3.25 13.31
N VAL A 65 3.81 -3.69 13.65
CA VAL A 65 3.60 -4.77 14.61
C VAL A 65 3.85 -6.14 13.96
N ALA A 66 3.47 -6.31 12.70
CA ALA A 66 3.71 -7.54 11.94
C ALA A 66 5.20 -7.77 11.63
N GLU A 67 6.00 -6.71 11.54
CA GLU A 67 7.42 -6.80 11.14
C GLU A 67 8.39 -6.79 12.34
N THR A 68 7.99 -6.28 13.51
CA THR A 68 8.90 -6.06 14.65
C THR A 68 8.86 -7.20 15.68
N GLY A 69 10.03 -7.77 15.98
CA GLY A 69 10.20 -8.77 17.04
C GLY A 69 10.14 -10.21 16.52
N THR A 70 10.13 -11.18 17.45
CA THR A 70 9.99 -12.61 17.15
C THR A 70 8.57 -12.93 16.66
N PRO A 71 8.34 -14.09 16.01
CA PRO A 71 6.99 -14.52 15.62
C PRO A 71 5.97 -14.46 16.76
N ASP A 72 6.33 -14.92 17.97
CA ASP A 72 5.45 -14.85 19.14
C ASP A 72 5.15 -13.42 19.58
N GLN A 73 6.14 -12.51 19.50
CA GLN A 73 5.95 -11.09 19.81
C GLN A 73 5.03 -10.40 18.81
N ARG A 74 5.19 -10.70 17.51
CA ARG A 74 4.32 -10.20 16.43
C ARG A 74 2.90 -10.68 16.62
N ALA A 75 2.69 -11.98 16.87
CA ALA A 75 1.38 -12.57 17.10
C ALA A 75 0.68 -11.96 18.33
N ALA A 76 1.38 -11.86 19.46
CA ALA A 76 0.84 -11.23 20.67
C ALA A 76 0.52 -9.74 20.45
N GLY A 77 1.41 -9.02 19.76
CA GLY A 77 1.22 -7.61 19.42
C GLY A 77 0.03 -7.36 18.50
N LEU A 78 -0.17 -8.20 17.48
CA LEU A 78 -1.30 -8.12 16.56
C LEU A 78 -2.62 -8.47 17.26
N ALA A 79 -2.63 -9.48 18.14
CA ALA A 79 -3.80 -9.79 18.97
C ALA A 79 -4.19 -8.62 19.88
N GLU A 80 -3.21 -8.01 20.55
CA GLU A 80 -3.44 -6.84 21.39
C GLU A 80 -3.94 -5.63 20.56
N LEU A 81 -3.31 -5.37 19.41
CA LEU A 81 -3.74 -4.31 18.50
C LEU A 81 -5.16 -4.55 18.02
N GLY A 82 -5.51 -5.77 17.63
CA GLY A 82 -6.84 -6.15 17.19
C GLY A 82 -7.92 -5.90 18.26
N ALA A 83 -7.63 -6.22 19.52
CA ALA A 83 -8.53 -5.91 20.64
C ALA A 83 -8.74 -4.39 20.82
N ARG A 84 -7.66 -3.61 20.71
CA ARG A 84 -7.74 -2.13 20.81
C ARG A 84 -8.49 -1.52 19.63
N VAL A 85 -8.29 -2.03 18.41
CA VAL A 85 -9.01 -1.60 17.20
C VAL A 85 -10.49 -1.90 17.34
N ARG A 86 -10.86 -3.13 17.71
CA ARG A 86 -12.26 -3.51 17.93
C ARG A 86 -12.96 -2.56 18.91
N ARG A 87 -12.34 -2.33 20.08
CA ARG A 87 -12.87 -1.39 21.08
C ARG A 87 -13.01 0.03 20.50
N ALA A 88 -12.01 0.51 19.77
CA ALA A 88 -12.05 1.86 19.19
C ALA A 88 -13.17 2.00 18.14
N LEU A 89 -13.38 0.98 17.31
CA LEU A 89 -14.48 0.95 16.32
C LEU A 89 -15.85 0.89 17.00
N GLU A 90 -16.01 0.11 18.07
CA GLU A 90 -17.27 -0.04 18.79
C GLU A 90 -17.65 1.20 19.61
N THR A 91 -16.68 1.84 20.28
CA THR A 91 -16.97 2.95 21.21
C THR A 91 -16.66 4.32 20.63
N GLY A 92 -15.97 4.41 19.49
CA GLY A 92 -15.44 5.67 18.94
C GLY A 92 -14.40 6.35 19.83
N ASP A 93 -13.85 5.67 20.83
CA ASP A 93 -12.94 6.26 21.83
C ASP A 93 -11.87 5.27 22.33
N GLY A 94 -10.82 5.76 22.98
CA GLY A 94 -9.71 4.99 23.49
C GLY A 94 -8.53 5.88 23.88
N ALA A 95 -7.45 5.29 24.39
CA ALA A 95 -6.25 6.06 24.77
C ALA A 95 -5.45 6.54 23.54
N ASP A 96 -5.42 5.75 22.46
CA ASP A 96 -4.61 6.00 21.27
C ASP A 96 -5.26 7.02 20.32
N PRO A 97 -4.65 8.21 20.09
CA PRO A 97 -5.15 9.21 19.14
C PRO A 97 -5.27 8.70 17.71
N LEU A 98 -4.39 7.80 17.27
CA LEU A 98 -4.44 7.23 15.92
C LEU A 98 -5.71 6.40 15.75
N LEU A 99 -5.97 5.49 16.69
CA LEU A 99 -7.15 4.62 16.62
C LEU A 99 -8.45 5.41 16.74
N ARG A 100 -8.48 6.50 17.53
CA ARG A 100 -9.64 7.40 17.56
C ARG A 100 -9.88 8.09 16.22
N ALA A 101 -8.83 8.63 15.59
CA ALA A 101 -8.95 9.25 14.26
C ALA A 101 -9.39 8.25 13.20
N TYR A 102 -8.86 7.03 13.25
CA TYR A 102 -9.23 5.97 12.31
C TYR A 102 -10.66 5.49 12.53
N ALA A 103 -11.08 5.24 13.77
CA ALA A 103 -12.46 4.85 14.08
C ALA A 103 -13.48 5.91 13.63
N HIS A 104 -13.19 7.19 13.89
CA HIS A 104 -14.01 8.28 13.37
C HIS A 104 -14.04 8.31 11.83
N ALA A 105 -12.93 8.01 11.15
CA ALA A 105 -12.91 7.93 9.69
C ALA A 105 -13.77 6.78 9.16
N VAL A 106 -13.66 5.60 9.77
CA VAL A 106 -14.43 4.40 9.42
C VAL A 106 -15.92 4.65 9.58
N ASP A 107 -16.34 5.21 10.71
CA ASP A 107 -17.74 5.56 10.97
C ASP A 107 -18.25 6.65 10.00
N SER A 108 -17.52 7.76 9.87
CA SER A 108 -17.93 8.90 9.02
C SER A 108 -18.00 8.56 7.53
N ARG A 109 -17.15 7.63 7.06
CA ARG A 109 -17.11 7.20 5.66
C ARG A 109 -17.88 5.90 5.42
N GLY A 110 -18.36 5.24 6.47
CA GLY A 110 -19.08 3.97 6.39
C GLY A 110 -18.25 2.82 5.83
N LEU A 111 -16.93 2.76 6.11
CA LEU A 111 -16.08 1.67 5.63
C LEU A 111 -16.49 0.35 6.33
N PRO A 112 -16.81 -0.72 5.59
CA PRO A 112 -17.16 -2.01 6.20
C PRO A 112 -16.03 -2.54 7.08
N ALA A 113 -16.36 -2.84 8.34
CA ALA A 113 -15.40 -3.31 9.34
C ALA A 113 -14.73 -4.65 8.95
N GLU A 114 -15.35 -5.43 8.06
CA GLU A 114 -14.78 -6.65 7.51
C GLU A 114 -13.41 -6.42 6.85
N TRP A 115 -13.19 -5.30 6.16
CA TRP A 115 -11.90 -4.99 5.55
C TRP A 115 -10.80 -4.83 6.61
N ILE A 116 -11.17 -4.26 7.74
CA ILE A 116 -10.26 -3.98 8.86
C ILE A 116 -9.87 -5.27 9.56
N PHE A 117 -10.85 -6.13 9.86
CA PHE A 117 -10.60 -7.40 10.52
C PHE A 117 -9.89 -8.39 9.59
N ARG A 118 -10.27 -8.47 8.30
CA ARG A 118 -9.52 -9.26 7.32
C ARG A 118 -8.07 -8.85 7.24
N PHE A 119 -7.78 -7.54 7.24
CA PHE A 119 -6.40 -7.06 7.23
C PHE A 119 -5.63 -7.46 8.49
N LEU A 120 -6.22 -7.29 9.67
CA LEU A 120 -5.60 -7.71 10.94
C LEU A 120 -5.36 -9.22 11.02
N ASP A 121 -6.34 -10.01 10.59
CA ASP A 121 -6.25 -11.48 10.57
C ASP A 121 -5.19 -11.93 9.55
N GLY A 122 -5.16 -11.31 8.37
CA GLY A 122 -4.13 -11.52 7.34
C GLY A 122 -2.73 -11.11 7.81
N ALA A 123 -2.60 -10.01 8.55
CA ALA A 123 -1.32 -9.60 9.11
C ALA A 123 -0.77 -10.64 10.08
N ALA A 124 -1.64 -11.27 10.87
CA ALA A 124 -1.26 -12.29 11.85
C ALA A 124 -1.00 -13.66 11.20
N ALA A 125 -1.85 -14.08 10.27
CA ALA A 125 -1.83 -15.42 9.71
C ALA A 125 -0.95 -15.55 8.45
N ALA A 126 -0.77 -14.48 7.68
CA ALA A 126 0.01 -14.49 6.45
C ALA A 126 1.32 -13.72 6.61
N GLU A 127 1.28 -12.41 6.90
CA GLU A 127 2.50 -11.58 6.85
C GLU A 127 3.49 -11.86 7.99
N ALA A 128 3.02 -11.99 9.24
CA ALA A 128 3.89 -12.14 10.40
C ALA A 128 4.80 -13.39 10.34
N VAL A 129 4.40 -14.40 9.56
CA VAL A 129 5.08 -15.70 9.38
C VAL A 129 5.61 -15.91 7.96
N PHE A 130 5.52 -14.91 7.09
CA PHE A 130 5.83 -15.06 5.67
C PHE A 130 7.32 -15.32 5.38
N ASP A 131 7.61 -16.34 4.56
CA ASP A 131 8.96 -16.68 4.09
C ASP A 131 9.07 -16.90 2.56
N GLY A 132 7.95 -16.83 1.84
CA GLY A 132 7.88 -16.99 0.39
C GLY A 132 6.66 -17.77 -0.09
N PHE A 133 6.59 -18.01 -1.40
CA PHE A 133 5.48 -18.74 -2.02
C PHE A 133 5.94 -20.07 -2.64
N ALA A 134 5.15 -21.12 -2.48
CA ALA A 134 5.31 -22.36 -3.25
C ALA A 134 4.86 -22.17 -4.70
N SER A 135 3.72 -21.52 -4.91
CA SER A 135 3.05 -21.42 -6.21
C SER A 135 2.36 -20.07 -6.41
N GLU A 136 1.83 -19.84 -7.61
CA GLU A 136 1.08 -18.63 -7.93
C GLU A 136 -0.22 -18.55 -7.12
N GLU A 137 -0.85 -19.69 -6.81
CA GLU A 137 -2.07 -19.75 -6.00
C GLU A 137 -1.82 -19.26 -4.57
N GLU A 138 -0.68 -19.61 -3.97
CA GLU A 138 -0.30 -19.09 -2.65
C GLU A 138 -0.04 -17.58 -2.68
N PHE A 139 0.57 -17.07 -3.76
CA PHE A 139 0.73 -15.62 -3.96
C PHE A 139 -0.64 -14.92 -4.02
N GLN A 140 -1.57 -15.44 -4.82
CA GLN A 140 -2.93 -14.86 -4.90
C GLN A 140 -3.68 -14.94 -3.57
N ALA A 141 -3.57 -16.06 -2.84
CA ALA A 141 -4.17 -16.21 -1.52
C ALA A 141 -3.60 -15.22 -0.50
N TYR A 142 -2.29 -14.94 -0.55
CA TYR A 142 -1.67 -13.89 0.27
C TYR A 142 -2.24 -12.50 -0.04
N LEU A 143 -2.45 -12.18 -1.32
CA LEU A 143 -3.11 -10.93 -1.69
C LEU A 143 -4.52 -10.84 -1.11
N ASP A 144 -5.31 -11.90 -1.21
CA ASP A 144 -6.69 -11.94 -0.71
C ASP A 144 -6.79 -11.89 0.81
N ALA A 145 -5.84 -12.51 1.51
CA ALA A 145 -5.82 -12.56 2.96
C ALA A 145 -5.32 -11.25 3.59
N TYR A 146 -4.28 -10.64 3.00
CA TYR A 146 -3.54 -9.55 3.64
C TYR A 146 -3.44 -8.29 2.79
N ALA A 147 -2.79 -8.36 1.62
CA ALA A 147 -2.41 -7.15 0.89
C ALA A 147 -3.63 -6.35 0.38
N TRP A 148 -4.66 -7.03 -0.11
CA TRP A 148 -5.86 -6.36 -0.64
C TRP A 148 -6.72 -5.73 0.46
N PRO A 149 -7.06 -6.43 1.56
CA PRO A 149 -7.64 -5.78 2.73
C PRO A 149 -6.79 -4.61 3.25
N GLY A 150 -5.47 -4.76 3.28
CA GLY A 150 -4.53 -3.70 3.71
C GLY A 150 -4.61 -2.43 2.87
N VAL A 151 -4.73 -2.55 1.54
CA VAL A 151 -4.97 -1.38 0.69
C VAL A 151 -6.36 -0.78 0.94
N LEU A 152 -7.39 -1.60 1.11
CA LEU A 152 -8.76 -1.13 1.30
C LEU A 152 -9.04 -0.48 2.67
N VAL A 153 -8.29 -0.82 3.73
CA VAL A 153 -8.40 -0.09 5.03
C VAL A 153 -8.01 1.39 4.91
N PHE A 154 -7.29 1.74 3.85
CA PHE A 154 -6.88 3.09 3.49
C PHE A 154 -7.71 3.63 2.32
N THR A 155 -7.62 3.03 1.13
CA THR A 155 -8.25 3.56 -0.09
C THR A 155 -9.77 3.46 -0.04
N GLY A 156 -10.34 2.51 0.69
CA GLY A 156 -11.78 2.36 0.84
C GLY A 156 -12.44 3.59 1.49
N LEU A 157 -11.70 4.37 2.29
CA LEU A 157 -12.18 5.61 2.92
C LEU A 157 -12.47 6.74 1.93
N GLN A 158 -12.03 6.61 0.67
CA GLN A 158 -12.37 7.59 -0.37
C GLN A 158 -13.87 7.54 -0.71
N TYR A 159 -14.50 6.37 -0.57
CA TYR A 159 -15.90 6.12 -0.94
C TYR A 159 -16.83 6.34 0.27
N GLU A 160 -18.05 6.83 0.02
CA GLU A 160 -19.11 6.85 1.03
C GLU A 160 -19.79 5.48 1.07
N GLY A 161 -19.79 4.83 2.24
CA GLY A 161 -20.22 3.44 2.41
C GLY A 161 -19.13 2.40 2.11
N GLY A 162 -17.89 2.84 1.87
CA GLY A 162 -16.80 1.96 1.41
C GLY A 162 -16.90 1.58 -0.07
N PRO A 163 -15.95 0.78 -0.58
CA PRO A 163 -15.93 0.39 -1.98
C PRO A 163 -17.08 -0.58 -2.30
N ASP A 164 -17.72 -0.41 -3.45
CA ASP A 164 -18.59 -1.44 -4.02
C ASP A 164 -17.78 -2.63 -4.57
N ALA A 165 -18.46 -3.65 -5.08
CA ALA A 165 -17.82 -4.86 -5.59
C ALA A 165 -16.89 -4.61 -6.80
N GLU A 166 -17.23 -3.67 -7.69
CA GLU A 166 -16.43 -3.35 -8.86
C GLU A 166 -15.17 -2.58 -8.47
N GLN A 167 -15.33 -1.58 -7.59
CA GLN A 167 -14.24 -0.80 -7.03
C GLN A 167 -13.29 -1.68 -6.23
N ALA A 168 -13.81 -2.56 -5.37
CA ALA A 168 -13.00 -3.49 -4.60
C ALA A 168 -12.20 -4.43 -5.52
N ALA A 169 -12.83 -4.95 -6.59
CA ALA A 169 -12.15 -5.79 -7.58
C ALA A 169 -11.07 -5.02 -8.38
N GLY A 170 -11.31 -3.74 -8.71
CA GLY A 170 -10.30 -2.86 -9.32
C GLY A 170 -9.09 -2.67 -8.42
N TRP A 171 -9.31 -2.37 -7.13
CA TRP A 171 -8.23 -2.28 -6.16
C TRP A 171 -7.50 -3.61 -5.97
N ARG A 172 -8.18 -4.76 -6.12
CA ARG A 172 -7.53 -6.08 -6.09
C ARG A 172 -6.58 -6.29 -7.27
N ARG A 173 -6.95 -5.85 -8.47
CA ARG A 173 -6.05 -5.88 -9.65
C ARG A 173 -4.85 -4.96 -9.45
N PHE A 174 -5.09 -3.76 -8.91
CA PHE A 174 -4.01 -2.84 -8.54
C PHE A 174 -3.04 -3.44 -7.52
N VAL A 175 -3.55 -4.11 -6.49
CA VAL A 175 -2.73 -4.77 -5.47
C VAL A 175 -1.88 -5.89 -6.05
N ASP A 176 -2.43 -6.71 -6.95
CA ASP A 176 -1.65 -7.73 -7.67
C ASP A 176 -0.48 -7.10 -8.44
N ALA A 177 -0.76 -6.05 -9.22
CA ALA A 177 0.27 -5.33 -9.96
C ALA A 177 1.34 -4.72 -9.03
N ALA A 178 0.91 -4.01 -7.99
CA ALA A 178 1.80 -3.35 -7.04
C ALA A 178 2.72 -4.35 -6.35
N GLN A 179 2.15 -5.43 -5.81
CA GLN A 179 2.92 -6.43 -5.06
C GLN A 179 3.96 -7.13 -5.94
N ARG A 180 3.65 -7.41 -7.21
CA ARG A 180 4.63 -7.98 -8.16
C ARG A 180 5.77 -7.02 -8.44
N VAL A 181 5.47 -5.74 -8.64
CA VAL A 181 6.50 -4.73 -8.90
C VAL A 181 7.39 -4.54 -7.66
N ASP A 182 6.79 -4.45 -6.47
CA ASP A 182 7.50 -4.26 -5.21
C ASP A 182 8.42 -5.46 -4.92
N PHE A 183 7.93 -6.70 -5.03
CA PHE A 183 8.77 -7.90 -4.82
C PHE A 183 9.93 -8.05 -5.81
N LEU A 184 9.77 -7.56 -7.05
CA LEU A 184 10.87 -7.55 -8.01
C LEU A 184 11.86 -6.40 -7.76
N ALA A 185 11.35 -5.26 -7.29
CA ALA A 185 12.18 -4.11 -6.97
C ALA A 185 13.01 -4.33 -5.71
N ASP A 186 12.46 -4.97 -4.69
CA ASP A 186 13.10 -5.21 -3.39
C ASP A 186 13.69 -6.62 -3.26
N LEU A 187 13.90 -7.29 -4.41
CA LEU A 187 14.30 -8.70 -4.48
C LEU A 187 15.61 -8.99 -3.72
N ALA A 188 16.60 -8.09 -3.74
CA ALA A 188 17.86 -8.30 -3.02
C ALA A 188 17.65 -8.20 -1.51
N GLY A 189 16.90 -7.18 -1.07
CA GLY A 189 16.50 -6.97 0.32
C GLY A 189 15.72 -8.17 0.86
N ASP A 190 14.67 -8.59 0.15
CA ASP A 190 13.82 -9.72 0.53
C ASP A 190 14.63 -11.02 0.69
N LEU A 191 15.48 -11.35 -0.30
CA LEU A 191 16.34 -12.53 -0.22
C LEU A 191 17.30 -12.47 0.96
N SER A 192 17.83 -11.28 1.29
CA SER A 192 18.71 -11.09 2.46
C SER A 192 18.00 -11.34 3.80
N GLN A 193 16.69 -11.13 3.83
CA GLN A 193 15.81 -11.43 4.98
C GLN A 193 15.26 -12.86 4.93
N GLY A 194 15.67 -13.67 3.95
CA GLY A 194 15.20 -15.04 3.76
C GLY A 194 13.82 -15.16 3.10
N ARG A 195 13.24 -14.06 2.63
CA ARG A 195 11.95 -14.02 1.92
C ARG A 195 12.16 -14.32 0.44
N LEU A 196 11.60 -15.42 -0.06
CA LEU A 196 11.58 -15.72 -1.50
C LEU A 196 10.22 -15.35 -2.10
N CYS A 197 10.09 -14.10 -2.53
CA CYS A 197 8.83 -13.53 -3.00
C CYS A 197 8.45 -13.92 -4.44
N ILE A 198 9.36 -14.56 -5.20
CA ILE A 198 9.05 -15.22 -6.47
C ILE A 198 8.62 -16.67 -6.17
N PRO A 199 7.44 -17.14 -6.64
CA PRO A 199 7.00 -18.49 -6.31
C PRO A 199 7.98 -19.59 -6.75
N ARG A 200 8.21 -20.58 -5.89
CA ARG A 200 9.15 -21.69 -6.14
C ARG A 200 8.84 -22.48 -7.42
N ALA A 201 7.56 -22.62 -7.77
CA ALA A 201 7.16 -23.22 -9.04
C ALA A 201 7.74 -22.49 -10.27
N ARG A 202 7.82 -21.15 -10.22
CA ARG A 202 8.41 -20.32 -11.29
C ARG A 202 9.91 -20.58 -11.43
N LEU A 203 10.61 -20.69 -10.31
CA LEU A 203 12.03 -21.06 -10.32
C LEU A 203 12.25 -22.42 -11.02
N ALA A 204 11.42 -23.42 -10.70
CA ALA A 204 11.50 -24.75 -11.30
C ALA A 204 11.25 -24.73 -12.83
N GLU A 205 10.26 -23.97 -13.31
CA GLU A 205 9.97 -23.82 -14.74
C GLU A 205 11.17 -23.29 -15.54
N HIS A 206 11.98 -22.42 -14.93
CA HIS A 206 13.16 -21.84 -15.54
C HIS A 206 14.46 -22.59 -15.19
N SER A 207 14.38 -23.74 -14.51
CA SER A 207 15.56 -24.49 -14.01
C SER A 207 16.50 -23.65 -13.14
N VAL A 208 15.94 -22.73 -12.35
CA VAL A 208 16.65 -21.86 -11.41
C VAL A 208 16.47 -22.40 -10.00
N THR A 209 17.51 -22.33 -9.18
CA THR A 209 17.43 -22.66 -7.75
C THR A 209 17.36 -21.40 -6.91
N ARG A 210 16.79 -21.50 -5.70
CA ARG A 210 16.82 -20.43 -4.69
C ARG A 210 18.26 -19.95 -4.44
N ALA A 211 19.18 -20.91 -4.36
CA ALA A 211 20.62 -20.71 -4.22
C ALA A 211 21.26 -19.89 -5.36
N ASP A 212 20.71 -19.90 -6.58
CA ASP A 212 21.20 -19.06 -7.68
C ASP A 212 20.81 -17.60 -7.45
N LEU A 213 19.58 -17.36 -6.99
CA LEU A 213 19.10 -16.01 -6.67
C LEU A 213 19.81 -15.42 -5.46
N GLU A 214 19.92 -16.17 -4.36
CA GLU A 214 20.59 -15.73 -3.12
C GLU A 214 22.08 -15.40 -3.33
N ARG A 215 22.74 -16.07 -4.29
CA ARG A 215 24.15 -15.79 -4.66
C ARG A 215 24.26 -14.77 -5.78
N ALA A 216 23.16 -14.15 -6.20
CA ALA A 216 23.08 -13.20 -7.31
C ALA A 216 23.78 -13.72 -8.58
N ARG A 217 23.56 -14.99 -8.93
CA ARG A 217 24.16 -15.60 -10.12
C ARG A 217 23.51 -15.05 -11.37
N ASP A 218 24.33 -14.57 -12.27
CA ASP A 218 23.90 -14.00 -13.54
C ASP A 218 24.01 -15.06 -14.66
N THR A 219 23.08 -16.01 -14.66
CA THR A 219 23.00 -17.07 -15.67
C THR A 219 21.90 -16.76 -16.71
N PRO A 220 21.95 -17.38 -17.91
CA PRO A 220 20.85 -17.25 -18.88
C PRO A 220 19.48 -17.60 -18.28
N ALA A 221 19.39 -18.71 -17.53
CA ALA A 221 18.17 -19.15 -16.86
C ALA A 221 17.62 -18.13 -15.85
N VAL A 222 18.49 -17.51 -15.05
CA VAL A 222 18.09 -16.46 -14.10
C VAL A 222 17.60 -15.21 -14.84
N ARG A 223 18.27 -14.80 -15.93
CA ARG A 223 17.82 -13.67 -16.76
C ARG A 223 16.45 -13.94 -17.37
N GLU A 224 16.22 -15.14 -17.88
CA GLU A 224 14.94 -15.56 -18.44
C GLU A 224 13.82 -15.57 -17.39
N LEU A 225 14.09 -16.10 -16.19
CA LEU A 225 13.14 -16.04 -15.07
C LEU A 225 12.76 -14.59 -14.74
N LEU A 226 13.75 -13.71 -14.52
CA LEU A 226 13.48 -12.32 -14.16
C LEU A 226 12.74 -11.56 -15.26
N ALA A 227 13.07 -11.83 -16.54
CA ALA A 227 12.36 -11.27 -17.67
C ALA A 227 10.90 -11.75 -17.73
N ALA A 228 10.65 -13.03 -17.46
CA ALA A 228 9.30 -13.59 -17.41
C ALA A 228 8.48 -12.98 -16.27
N GLU A 229 9.05 -12.84 -15.07
CA GLU A 229 8.37 -12.22 -13.93
C GLU A 229 8.10 -10.72 -14.17
N CYS A 230 9.04 -9.99 -14.80
CA CYS A 230 8.78 -8.61 -15.25
C CYS A 230 7.63 -8.55 -16.27
N GLY A 231 7.57 -9.51 -17.20
CA GLY A 231 6.46 -9.65 -18.14
C GLY A 231 5.11 -9.85 -17.46
N ARG A 232 5.05 -10.68 -16.41
CA ARG A 232 3.84 -10.87 -15.59
C ARG A 232 3.44 -9.58 -14.86
N ALA A 233 4.39 -8.90 -14.24
CA ALA A 233 4.16 -7.61 -13.58
C ALA A 233 3.65 -6.55 -14.57
N ARG A 234 4.17 -6.55 -15.81
CA ARG A 234 3.73 -5.66 -16.89
C ARG A 234 2.28 -5.91 -17.29
N SER A 235 1.90 -7.17 -17.46
CA SER A 235 0.51 -7.55 -17.75
C SER A 235 -0.44 -7.20 -16.60
N ALA A 236 -0.04 -7.44 -15.35
CA ALA A 236 -0.82 -7.07 -14.19
C ALA A 236 -1.01 -5.54 -14.10
N LEU A 237 0.04 -4.76 -14.35
CA LEU A 237 -0.04 -3.30 -14.34
C LEU A 237 -0.99 -2.76 -15.41
N ALA A 238 -0.98 -3.33 -16.62
CA ALA A 238 -1.93 -2.96 -17.67
C ALA A 238 -3.38 -3.28 -17.28
N ALA A 239 -3.61 -4.41 -16.60
CA ALA A 239 -4.94 -4.77 -16.09
C ALA A 239 -5.42 -3.89 -14.93
N ALA A 240 -4.50 -3.21 -14.23
CA ALA A 240 -4.79 -2.34 -13.10
C ALA A 240 -5.03 -0.86 -13.48
N GLU A 241 -4.96 -0.50 -14.77
CA GLU A 241 -5.15 0.90 -15.21
C GLU A 241 -6.55 1.45 -14.90
N ASP A 242 -7.54 0.56 -14.86
CA ASP A 242 -8.94 0.88 -14.57
C ASP A 242 -9.18 1.42 -13.16
N VAL A 243 -8.27 1.18 -12.21
CA VAL A 243 -8.35 1.73 -10.85
C VAL A 243 -8.41 3.26 -10.86
N VAL A 244 -7.84 3.90 -11.89
CA VAL A 244 -7.85 5.37 -12.02
C VAL A 244 -9.28 5.88 -12.23
N ASP A 245 -10.09 5.18 -13.01
CA ASP A 245 -11.48 5.58 -13.27
C ASP A 245 -12.41 5.17 -12.12
N LEU A 246 -12.12 4.03 -11.49
CA LEU A 246 -12.84 3.52 -10.31
C LEU A 246 -12.55 4.31 -9.03
N ALA A 247 -11.44 5.05 -8.95
CA ALA A 247 -11.14 5.93 -7.83
C ALA A 247 -12.08 7.15 -7.79
N ASP A 248 -12.33 7.66 -6.58
CA ASP A 248 -13.04 8.92 -6.37
C ASP A 248 -12.38 10.01 -7.24
N PRO A 249 -13.14 10.91 -7.90
CA PRO A 249 -12.60 11.98 -8.73
C PRO A 249 -11.49 12.80 -8.04
N GLY A 250 -11.61 12.98 -6.73
CA GLY A 250 -10.64 13.63 -5.87
C GLY A 250 -9.36 12.82 -5.62
N LEU A 251 -9.33 11.51 -5.84
CA LEU A 251 -8.17 10.64 -5.68
C LEU A 251 -7.53 10.21 -7.01
N ARG A 252 -8.21 10.35 -8.16
CA ARG A 252 -7.70 9.88 -9.48
C ARG A 252 -6.30 10.36 -9.82
N ALA A 253 -5.95 11.59 -9.45
CA ALA A 253 -4.60 12.12 -9.69
C ALA A 253 -3.52 11.36 -8.88
N VAL A 254 -3.85 10.91 -7.67
CA VAL A 254 -2.97 10.04 -6.87
C VAL A 254 -2.89 8.67 -7.51
N ALA A 255 -4.02 8.04 -7.83
CA ALA A 255 -4.07 6.72 -8.47
C ALA A 255 -3.25 6.69 -9.77
N SER A 256 -3.47 7.65 -10.68
CA SER A 256 -2.71 7.78 -11.92
C SER A 256 -1.20 7.97 -11.70
N THR A 257 -0.83 8.77 -10.69
CA THR A 257 0.58 8.98 -10.33
C THR A 257 1.20 7.68 -9.82
N MET A 258 0.50 6.91 -8.98
CA MET A 258 0.97 5.63 -8.45
C MET A 258 1.17 4.61 -9.58
N THR A 259 0.19 4.44 -10.49
CA THR A 259 0.31 3.55 -11.65
C THR A 259 1.48 3.93 -12.55
N GLU A 260 1.67 5.24 -12.83
CA GLU A 260 2.81 5.70 -13.63
C GLU A 260 4.15 5.41 -12.93
N LEU A 261 4.24 5.61 -11.61
CA LEU A 261 5.47 5.35 -10.86
C LEU A 261 5.81 3.86 -10.85
N MET A 262 4.84 2.97 -10.62
CA MET A 262 5.07 1.52 -10.70
C MET A 262 5.56 1.11 -12.08
N GLY A 263 5.01 1.69 -13.15
CA GLY A 263 5.48 1.45 -14.52
C GLY A 263 6.94 1.88 -14.73
N HIS A 264 7.35 3.01 -14.16
CA HIS A 264 8.75 3.47 -14.19
C HIS A 264 9.67 2.57 -13.37
N GLN A 265 9.26 2.13 -12.18
CA GLN A 265 10.05 1.24 -11.33
C GLN A 265 10.23 -0.13 -11.99
N LEU A 266 9.16 -0.72 -12.54
CA LEU A 266 9.25 -1.97 -13.28
C LEU A 266 10.21 -1.86 -14.48
N THR A 267 10.18 -0.72 -15.20
CA THR A 267 11.13 -0.46 -16.28
C THR A 267 12.57 -0.33 -15.77
N ALA A 268 12.77 0.21 -14.57
CA ALA A 268 14.09 0.24 -13.94
C ALA A 268 14.57 -1.18 -13.55
N VAL A 269 13.67 -2.02 -13.04
CA VAL A 269 13.95 -3.43 -12.72
C VAL A 269 14.35 -4.20 -13.98
N GLU A 270 13.58 -4.08 -15.06
CA GLU A 270 13.90 -4.72 -16.35
C GLU A 270 15.28 -4.34 -16.86
N ARG A 271 15.65 -3.05 -16.73
CA ARG A 271 16.99 -2.57 -17.11
C ARG A 271 18.09 -3.11 -16.19
N ALA A 272 17.80 -3.29 -14.92
CA ALA A 272 18.73 -3.87 -13.96
C ALA A 272 18.96 -5.37 -14.24
N GLY A 273 17.93 -6.09 -14.68
CA GLY A 273 17.98 -7.54 -14.92
C GLY A 273 18.50 -8.29 -13.69
N ALA A 274 19.49 -9.17 -13.86
CA ALA A 274 20.14 -9.87 -12.75
C ALA A 274 20.85 -8.93 -11.74
N GLY A 275 21.06 -7.66 -12.08
CA GLY A 275 21.51 -6.63 -11.14
C GLY A 275 20.55 -6.41 -9.97
N ALA A 276 19.24 -6.66 -10.14
CA ALA A 276 18.24 -6.56 -9.08
C ALA A 276 18.46 -7.57 -7.94
N LEU A 277 19.22 -8.66 -8.18
CA LEU A 277 19.62 -9.61 -7.14
C LEU A 277 20.73 -9.10 -6.21
N ARG A 278 21.40 -8.00 -6.58
CA ARG A 278 22.52 -7.43 -5.80
C ARG A 278 22.13 -6.17 -5.05
N LYS A 279 21.10 -5.46 -5.52
CA LYS A 279 20.67 -4.18 -4.98
C LYS A 279 19.24 -3.90 -5.40
N ASP A 280 18.45 -3.44 -4.43
CA ASP A 280 17.07 -3.02 -4.67
C ASP A 280 16.99 -1.86 -5.67
N VAL A 281 15.91 -1.87 -6.43
CA VAL A 281 15.63 -0.94 -7.51
C VAL A 281 14.55 0.04 -7.04
N GLY A 282 14.99 1.11 -6.39
CA GLY A 282 14.09 2.20 -6.02
C GLY A 282 13.61 3.03 -7.22
N TYR A 283 12.58 3.83 -7.01
CA TYR A 283 12.05 4.79 -7.99
C TYR A 283 13.06 5.86 -8.46
N GLY A 284 14.20 6.00 -7.78
CA GLY A 284 15.12 7.13 -7.93
C GLY A 284 14.47 8.46 -7.52
N PHE A 285 15.14 9.59 -7.79
CA PHE A 285 14.61 10.92 -7.44
C PHE A 285 13.92 11.63 -8.61
N ALA A 286 14.37 11.39 -9.84
CA ALA A 286 13.93 12.16 -11.01
C ALA A 286 12.53 11.77 -11.50
N ALA A 287 12.19 10.47 -11.51
CA ALA A 287 10.89 9.99 -11.96
C ALA A 287 9.76 10.44 -11.02
N PRO A 288 9.82 10.21 -9.69
CA PRO A 288 8.84 10.74 -8.74
C PRO A 288 8.59 12.24 -8.87
N LEU A 289 9.64 13.04 -8.96
CA LEU A 289 9.50 14.50 -9.07
C LEU A 289 8.82 14.93 -10.37
N ARG A 290 9.17 14.32 -11.52
CA ARG A 290 8.56 14.66 -12.81
C ARG A 290 7.09 14.23 -12.88
N THR A 291 6.77 13.03 -12.42
CA THR A 291 5.40 12.51 -12.39
C THR A 291 4.54 13.36 -11.46
N LEU A 292 5.01 13.68 -10.25
CA LEU A 292 4.31 14.58 -9.33
C LEU A 292 4.11 15.98 -9.93
N ALA A 293 5.11 16.54 -10.62
CA ALA A 293 5.00 17.85 -11.25
C ALA A 293 3.95 17.87 -12.38
N ARG A 294 3.92 16.83 -13.22
CA ARG A 294 2.93 16.67 -14.31
C ARG A 294 1.52 16.45 -13.76
N ALA A 295 1.36 15.58 -12.76
CA ALA A 295 0.07 15.34 -12.13
C ALA A 295 -0.48 16.63 -11.50
N ARG A 296 0.39 17.43 -10.88
CA ARG A 296 0.03 18.72 -10.28
C ARG A 296 -0.38 19.76 -11.31
N SER A 297 0.24 19.79 -12.50
CA SER A 297 -0.10 20.77 -13.54
C SER A 297 -1.40 20.46 -14.28
N ARG A 298 -1.81 19.18 -14.32
CA ARG A 298 -3.07 18.72 -14.95
C ARG A 298 -4.30 18.93 -14.09
N ARG A 299 -4.15 19.29 -12.81
CA ARG A 299 -5.29 19.50 -11.90
C ARG A 299 -6.05 20.78 -12.31
N PRO A 300 -7.34 20.70 -12.68
CA PRO A 300 -8.13 21.89 -12.92
C PRO A 300 -8.15 22.74 -11.64
N ARG A 301 -7.87 24.05 -11.76
CA ARG A 301 -8.04 24.99 -10.65
C ARG A 301 -9.54 25.00 -10.34
N THR A 302 -9.95 24.30 -9.29
CA THR A 302 -11.30 24.44 -8.73
C THR A 302 -11.49 25.93 -8.42
N ALA A 303 -12.29 26.60 -9.26
CA ALA A 303 -12.74 27.95 -9.01
C ALA A 303 -13.55 27.91 -7.70
N VAL A 304 -13.03 28.58 -6.68
CA VAL A 304 -13.81 28.91 -5.49
C VAL A 304 -14.90 29.85 -5.98
N ARG A 305 -16.13 29.35 -6.19
CA ARG A 305 -17.29 30.22 -6.32
C ARG A 305 -17.55 30.83 -4.94
N GLN A 306 -17.55 32.16 -4.92
CA GLN A 306 -17.91 33.02 -3.79
C GLN A 306 -19.37 32.81 -3.40
#